data_AF-A0A8T9BZ90-F1
#
_entry.id   AF-A0A8T9BZ90-F1
#
_cell.length_a   1.000
_cell.length_b   1.000
_cell.length_c   1.000
_cell.angle_alpha   90.00
_cell.angle_beta   90.00
_cell.angle_gamma   90.00
#
_symmetry.space_group_name_H-M   'P 1'
#
loop_
_entity.id
_entity.type
_entity.pdbx_description
1 polymer ?
#
loop_
_entity_poly.entity_id
_entity_poly.type
_entity_poly.pdbx_seq_one_letter_code
_entity_poly.pdbx_strand_id
1 'polypeptide(L)'
;SSLLTTLGLRALAPSSPTPPNLSATFLISHFLFAYIFLSARGVKRHFKLDHNLAPREDVAKYGEAMVREGKLSRKQLDLVKRWEAAHANAVEDTASLWGVCCITMMVLAGKRL
;
A
#
# COMPACT_ATOMS: atom_id res chain seq x y z
N SER A 1 -4.71 -19.07 -22.52
CA SER A 1 -4.54 -18.98 -21.06
C SER A 1 -5.47 -17.93 -20.49
N SER A 2 -6.23 -18.23 -19.43
CA SER A 2 -7.19 -17.34 -18.78
C SER A 2 -6.54 -16.14 -18.08
N LEU A 3 -5.37 -16.31 -17.46
CA LEU A 3 -4.63 -15.25 -16.74
C LEU A 3 -4.34 -13.99 -17.59
N LEU A 4 -3.82 -14.17 -18.81
CA LEU A 4 -3.48 -13.04 -19.70
C LEU A 4 -4.71 -12.23 -20.09
N THR A 5 -5.84 -12.94 -20.24
CA THR A 5 -7.13 -12.35 -20.52
C THR A 5 -7.67 -11.60 -19.30
N THR A 6 -7.54 -12.18 -18.11
CA THR A 6 -7.93 -11.57 -16.83
C THR A 6 -7.16 -10.29 -16.51
N LEU A 7 -5.87 -10.23 -16.86
CA LEU A 7 -5.02 -9.04 -16.66
C LEU A 7 -5.18 -7.99 -17.78
N GLY A 8 -6.01 -8.24 -18.79
CA GLY A 8 -6.21 -7.32 -19.91
C GLY A 8 -5.08 -7.32 -20.94
N LEU A 9 -4.10 -8.22 -20.85
CA LEU A 9 -2.99 -8.34 -21.82
C LEU A 9 -3.40 -9.07 -23.11
N ARG A 10 -4.58 -9.69 -23.15
CA ARG A 10 -5.11 -10.39 -24.33
C ARG A 10 -6.59 -10.11 -24.51
N ALA A 11 -6.97 -9.72 -25.73
CA ALA A 11 -8.36 -9.51 -26.11
C ALA A 11 -9.16 -10.82 -26.10
N LEU A 12 -10.43 -10.74 -25.67
CA LEU A 12 -11.41 -11.83 -25.80
C LEU A 12 -11.79 -12.01 -27.26
N ALA A 13 -11.98 -13.26 -27.69
CA ALA A 13 -12.68 -13.51 -28.94
C ALA A 13 -14.17 -13.12 -28.77
N PRO A 14 -14.86 -12.63 -29.80
CA PRO A 14 -16.23 -12.12 -29.68
C PRO A 14 -17.26 -13.16 -29.20
N SER A 15 -16.97 -14.46 -29.32
CA SER A 15 -17.80 -15.56 -28.82
C SER A 15 -17.43 -16.03 -27.41
N SER A 16 -16.48 -15.36 -26.75
CA SER A 16 -15.98 -15.77 -25.44
C SER A 16 -16.90 -15.27 -24.32
N PRO A 17 -17.08 -16.04 -23.24
CA PRO A 17 -17.90 -15.64 -22.11
C PRO A 17 -17.36 -14.39 -21.42
N THR A 18 -18.24 -13.51 -20.96
CA THR A 18 -17.88 -12.26 -20.27
C THR A 18 -16.90 -12.53 -19.12
N PRO A 19 -15.78 -11.80 -19.05
CA PRO A 19 -14.80 -12.01 -17.99
C PRO A 19 -15.40 -11.68 -16.61
N PRO A 20 -14.95 -12.38 -15.56
CA PRO A 20 -15.43 -12.12 -14.20
C PRO A 20 -15.04 -10.71 -13.73
N ASN A 21 -15.94 -10.05 -12.98
CA ASN A 21 -15.62 -8.79 -12.31
C ASN A 21 -14.72 -9.07 -11.09
N LEU A 22 -13.46 -8.65 -11.16
CA LEU A 22 -12.46 -8.85 -10.11
C LEU A 22 -12.22 -7.60 -9.24
N SER A 23 -13.02 -6.55 -9.40
CA SER A 23 -12.78 -5.25 -8.75
C SER A 23 -12.69 -5.37 -7.23
N ALA A 24 -13.62 -6.11 -6.62
CA ALA A 24 -13.62 -6.34 -5.16
C ALA A 24 -12.38 -7.12 -4.70
N THR A 25 -11.96 -8.11 -5.47
CA THR A 25 -10.77 -8.93 -5.16
C THR A 25 -9.50 -8.09 -5.24
N PHE A 26 -9.37 -7.26 -6.28
CA PHE A 26 -8.25 -6.32 -6.41
C PHE A 26 -8.20 -5.31 -5.26
N LEU A 27 -9.35 -4.77 -4.85
CA LEU A 27 -9.46 -3.86 -3.71
C LEU A 27 -8.99 -4.50 -2.40
N ILE A 28 -9.48 -5.70 -2.09
CA ILE A 28 -9.10 -6.43 -0.89
C ILE A 28 -7.60 -6.77 -0.93
N SER A 29 -7.10 -7.26 -2.07
CA SER A 29 -5.68 -7.59 -2.23
C SER A 29 -4.79 -6.36 -2.08
N HIS A 30 -5.17 -5.20 -2.63
CA HIS A 30 -4.42 -3.94 -2.47
C HIS A 30 -4.41 -3.47 -1.02
N PHE A 31 -5.56 -3.54 -0.33
CA PHE A 31 -5.63 -3.22 1.10
C PHE A 31 -4.71 -4.12 1.94
N LEU A 32 -4.78 -5.44 1.74
CA LEU A 32 -3.92 -6.38 2.45
C LEU A 32 -2.44 -6.12 2.13
N PHE A 33 -2.12 -5.83 0.86
CA PHE A 33 -0.77 -5.49 0.45
C PHE A 33 -0.24 -4.23 1.15
N ALA A 34 -1.02 -3.15 1.16
CA ALA A 34 -0.62 -1.88 1.77
C ALA A 34 -0.45 -2.01 3.30
N TYR A 35 -1.43 -2.60 3.99
CA TYR A 35 -1.49 -2.56 5.46
C TYR A 35 -0.84 -3.75 6.16
N ILE A 36 -0.82 -4.93 5.54
CA ILE A 36 -0.21 -6.12 6.14
C ILE A 36 1.23 -6.26 5.66
N PHE A 37 1.45 -6.35 4.35
CA PHE A 37 2.77 -6.63 3.80
C PHE A 37 3.69 -5.42 3.84
N LEU A 38 3.19 -4.26 3.42
CA LEU A 38 3.99 -3.04 3.35
C LEU A 38 4.02 -2.27 4.67
N SER A 39 3.49 -2.84 5.76
CA SER A 39 3.44 -2.20 7.07
C SER A 39 4.82 -1.67 7.50
N ALA A 40 4.96 -0.36 7.56
CA ALA A 40 6.20 0.31 7.96
C ALA A 40 6.67 -0.09 9.38
N ARG A 41 5.74 -0.55 10.23
CA ARG A 41 6.02 -0.89 11.62
C ARG A 41 6.83 -2.16 11.78
N GLY A 42 6.64 -3.16 10.92
CA GLY A 42 7.40 -4.41 10.95
C GLY A 42 8.90 -4.17 10.72
N VAL A 43 9.20 -3.36 9.70
CA VAL A 43 10.58 -2.98 9.35
C VAL A 43 11.22 -2.14 10.46
N LYS A 44 10.51 -1.16 11.02
CA LYS A 44 11.01 -0.37 12.16
C LYS A 44 11.28 -1.21 13.40
N ARG A 45 10.43 -2.20 13.69
CA ARG A 45 10.63 -3.13 14.80
C ARG A 45 11.84 -4.03 14.60
N HIS A 46 12.07 -4.52 13.37
CA HIS A 46 13.23 -5.33 13.05
C HIS A 46 14.56 -4.62 13.36
N PHE A 47 14.63 -3.32 13.06
CA PHE A 47 15.81 -2.48 13.32
C PHE A 47 15.80 -1.78 14.69
N LYS A 48 14.84 -2.09 15.58
CA LYS A 48 14.67 -1.45 16.90
C LYS A 48 14.53 0.08 16.83
N LEU A 49 14.00 0.60 15.72
CA LEU A 49 13.70 2.03 15.51
C LEU A 49 12.30 2.44 16.01
N ASP A 50 11.43 1.47 16.28
CA ASP A 50 10.01 1.66 16.66
C ASP A 50 9.90 2.28 18.07
N HIS A 51 9.80 3.62 18.16
CA HIS A 51 9.50 4.34 19.40
C HIS A 51 8.03 4.74 19.38
N ASN A 52 7.24 4.12 20.26
CA ASN A 52 5.78 4.25 20.27
C ASN A 52 5.24 5.68 20.56
N LEU A 53 6.14 6.64 20.83
CA LEU A 53 5.82 8.05 21.13
C LEU A 53 5.63 8.90 19.87
N ALA A 54 6.38 8.63 18.78
CA ALA A 54 6.30 9.43 17.55
C ALA A 54 6.56 8.58 16.27
N PRO A 55 5.67 7.65 15.92
CA PRO A 55 5.93 6.61 14.91
C PRO A 55 6.33 7.11 13.51
N ARG A 56 5.97 8.34 13.15
CA ARG A 56 6.30 8.97 11.85
C ARG A 56 7.62 9.71 11.87
N GLU A 57 8.06 10.18 13.03
CA GLU A 57 9.29 10.96 13.16
C GLU A 57 10.49 10.09 13.53
N ASP A 58 10.28 8.85 13.98
CA ASP A 58 11.35 8.01 14.51
C ASP A 58 12.52 7.83 13.55
N VAL A 59 12.23 7.58 12.27
CA VAL A 59 13.26 7.38 11.23
C VAL A 59 13.98 8.69 10.92
N ALA A 60 13.27 9.82 10.92
CA ALA A 60 13.83 11.14 10.66
C ALA A 60 14.66 11.66 11.84
N LYS A 61 14.23 11.38 13.07
CA LYS A 61 14.77 11.92 14.32
C LYS A 61 15.85 11.06 14.93
N TYR A 62 15.66 9.73 14.95
CA TYR A 62 16.58 8.79 15.60
C TYR A 62 17.42 7.98 14.60
N GLY A 63 16.98 7.87 13.34
CA GLY A 63 17.68 7.07 12.33
C GLY A 63 19.14 7.50 12.12
N GLU A 64 19.38 8.81 12.03
CA GLU A 64 20.73 9.38 11.87
C GLU A 64 21.58 9.16 13.14
N ALA A 65 20.99 9.28 14.33
CA ALA A 65 21.67 9.02 15.59
C ALA A 65 22.10 7.56 15.71
N MET A 66 21.23 6.60 15.34
CA MET A 66 21.57 5.18 15.37
C MET A 66 22.66 4.79 14.38
N VAL A 67 22.78 5.49 13.24
CA VAL A 67 23.90 5.28 12.30
C VAL A 67 25.22 5.76 12.92
N ARG A 68 25.21 6.91 13.59
CA ARG A 68 26.40 7.44 14.30
C ARG A 68 26.82 6.55 15.45
N GLU A 69 25.86 5.96 16.17
CA GLU A 69 26.10 5.00 17.25
C GLU A 69 26.47 3.59 16.75
N GLY A 70 26.52 3.35 15.44
CA GLY A 70 26.86 2.06 14.85
C GLY A 70 25.78 0.98 15.01
N LYS A 71 24.60 1.32 15.54
CA LYS A 71 23.45 0.42 15.71
C LYS A 71 22.73 0.13 14.39
N LEU A 72 22.93 0.97 13.39
CA LEU A 72 22.32 0.87 12.07
C LEU A 72 23.32 1.25 10.97
N SER A 73 23.33 0.53 9.85
CA SER A 73 24.09 0.94 8.67
C SER A 73 23.36 2.05 7.91
N ARG A 74 24.12 2.92 7.21
CA ARG A 74 23.55 3.92 6.29
C ARG A 74 22.64 3.27 5.23
N LYS A 75 23.03 2.10 4.71
CA LYS A 75 22.23 1.36 3.72
C LYS A 75 20.93 0.85 4.32
N GLN A 76 20.95 0.40 5.57
CA GLN A 76 19.75 -0.05 6.28
C GLN A 76 18.79 1.12 6.52
N LEU A 77 19.31 2.29 6.93
CA LEU A 77 18.48 3.49 7.08
C LEU A 77 17.80 3.88 5.77
N ASP A 78 18.52 3.82 4.65
CA ASP A 78 17.97 4.17 3.34
C ASP A 78 16.87 3.19 2.89
N LEU A 79 17.04 1.90 3.18
CA LEU A 79 16.00 0.89 2.96
C LEU A 79 14.74 1.18 3.79
N VAL A 80 14.89 1.53 5.08
CA VAL A 80 13.76 1.87 5.95
C VAL A 80 13.00 3.08 5.38
N LYS A 81 13.71 4.14 4.97
CA LYS A 81 13.09 5.34 4.36
C LYS A 81 12.33 5.01 3.09
N ARG A 82 12.89 4.17 2.21
CA ARG A 82 12.21 3.72 0.98
C ARG A 82 10.97 2.90 1.29
N TRP A 83 11.01 2.07 2.33
CA TRP A 83 9.86 1.26 2.74
C TRP A 83 8.72 2.12 3.30
N GLU A 84 9.05 3.15 4.09
CA GLU A 84 8.06 4.12 4.57
C GLU A 84 7.42 4.90 3.43
N ALA A 85 8.22 5.34 2.45
CA ALA A 85 7.71 5.99 1.25
C ALA A 85 6.80 5.06 0.44
N ALA A 86 7.19 3.79 0.25
CA ALA A 86 6.37 2.82 -0.45
C ALA A 86 5.03 2.55 0.28
N HIS A 87 5.06 2.44 1.61
CA HIS A 87 3.85 2.30 2.43
C HIS A 87 2.95 3.53 2.31
N ALA A 88 3.51 4.75 2.40
CA ALA A 88 2.75 5.99 2.25
C ALA A 88 2.09 6.07 0.87
N ASN A 89 2.83 5.79 -0.20
CA ASN A 89 2.30 5.79 -1.57
C ASN A 89 1.15 4.76 -1.73
N ALA A 90 1.32 3.54 -1.22
CA ALA A 90 0.29 2.51 -1.29
C ALA A 90 -0.97 2.86 -0.47
N VAL A 91 -0.79 3.56 0.65
CA VAL A 91 -1.89 4.04 1.52
C VAL A 91 -2.64 5.23 0.90
N GLU A 92 -1.93 6.19 0.29
CA GLU A 92 -2.55 7.33 -0.38
C GLU A 92 -3.40 6.89 -1.58
N ASP A 93 -2.91 5.91 -2.34
CA ASP A 93 -3.71 5.27 -3.40
C ASP A 93 -4.96 4.58 -2.84
N THR A 94 -4.88 3.91 -1.68
CA THR A 94 -6.06 3.32 -1.02
C THR A 94 -7.03 4.38 -0.50
N ALA A 95 -6.55 5.54 -0.04
CA ALA A 95 -7.39 6.63 0.45
C ALA A 95 -8.18 7.30 -0.70
N SER A 96 -7.56 7.47 -1.88
CA SER A 96 -8.26 7.93 -3.08
C SER A 96 -9.42 6.98 -3.46
N LEU A 97 -9.21 5.67 -3.31
CA LEU A 97 -10.19 4.61 -3.57
C LEU A 97 -11.34 4.59 -2.55
N TRP A 98 -11.08 4.87 -1.27
CA TRP A 98 -12.16 5.07 -0.28
C TRP A 98 -13.02 6.28 -0.63
N GLY A 99 -12.41 7.38 -1.08
CA GLY A 99 -13.13 8.54 -1.61
C GLY A 99 -14.04 8.16 -2.79
N VAL A 100 -13.52 7.41 -3.77
CA VAL A 100 -14.30 6.93 -4.93
C VAL A 100 -15.40 5.95 -4.50
N CYS A 101 -15.14 5.03 -3.57
CA CYS A 101 -16.16 4.12 -3.05
C CYS A 101 -17.27 4.87 -2.30
N CYS A 102 -16.94 5.85 -1.45
CA CYS A 102 -17.93 6.69 -0.79
C CYS A 102 -18.76 7.50 -1.79
N ILE A 103 -18.13 8.10 -2.80
CA ILE A 103 -18.82 8.82 -3.87
C ILE A 103 -19.73 7.87 -4.66
N THR A 104 -19.23 6.69 -5.03
CA THR A 104 -20.01 5.68 -5.76
C THR A 104 -21.20 5.20 -4.93
N MET A 105 -21.01 4.96 -3.63
CA MET A 105 -22.10 4.58 -2.72
C MET A 105 -23.08 5.73 -2.49
N MET A 106 -22.63 7.00 -2.46
CA MET A 106 -23.51 8.17 -2.40
C MET A 106 -24.34 8.34 -3.69
N VAL A 107 -23.72 8.13 -4.85
CA VAL A 107 -24.38 8.14 -6.16
C VAL A 107 -25.39 7.00 -6.27
N LEU A 108 -25.03 5.78 -5.85
CA LEU A 108 -25.93 4.62 -5.80
C LEU A 108 -27.05 4.79 -4.76
N ALA A 109 -26.81 5.52 -3.67
CA ALA A 109 -27.82 5.87 -2.67
C ALA A 109 -28.70 7.08 -3.08
N GLY A 110 -28.52 7.61 -4.29
CA GLY A 110 -29.35 8.70 -4.83
C GLY A 110 -29.12 10.07 -4.18
N LYS A 111 -28.08 10.23 -3.36
CA LYS A 111 -27.70 11.54 -2.81
C LYS A 111 -26.92 12.29 -3.90
N ARG A 112 -27.53 13.31 -4.49
CA ARG A 112 -26.80 14.28 -5.31
C ARG A 112 -25.79 15.00 -4.42
N LEU A 113 -24.55 15.10 -4.91
CA LEU A 113 -23.50 15.95 -4.33
C LEU A 113 -23.98 17.41 -4.26
#